data_AF-A0A442YZE4-F1
#
_entry.id   AF-A0A442YZE4-F1
#
_cell.length_a   1.000
_cell.length_b   1.000
_cell.length_c   1.000
_cell.angle_alpha   90.00
_cell.angle_beta   90.00
_cell.angle_gamma   90.00
#
_symmetry.space_group_name_H-M   'P 1'
#
loop_
_entity.id
_entity.type
_entity.pdbx_description
1 polymer ?
#
loop_
_entity_poly.entity_id
_entity_poly.type
_entity_poly.pdbx_seq_one_letter_code
_entity_poly.pdbx_strand_id
1 'polypeptide(L)'
;MAFGWFKKKPVKINAEKLSTTIGNIVGDYGEFLETNPNVLEIVDVKVLPHDKETILTALCVVITKQGGTEQEREHFISAALALAQFQKGVGEHPLHPLGVDITKFNINEMSPENLLALVAGNPSGKEQYDRFKPLVEADIKRIGERVHLANRAHREASH
;
A
#
# COMPACT_ATOMS: atom_id res chain seq x y z
N MET A 1 -51.35 11.29 5.44
CA MET A 1 -50.39 10.81 4.43
C MET A 1 -49.38 9.92 5.14
N ALA A 2 -49.12 8.70 4.66
CA ALA A 2 -48.23 7.77 5.33
C ALA A 2 -46.85 7.76 4.66
N PHE A 3 -45.78 8.05 5.41
CA PHE A 3 -44.41 7.93 4.92
C PHE A 3 -43.94 6.48 5.02
N GLY A 4 -43.74 5.85 3.86
CA GLY A 4 -43.32 4.46 3.74
C GLY A 4 -41.91 4.21 4.29
N TRP A 5 -41.74 3.09 5.00
CA TRP A 5 -40.48 2.71 5.61
C TRP A 5 -39.43 2.28 4.59
N PHE A 6 -38.18 2.75 4.76
CA PHE A 6 -36.99 2.05 4.26
C PHE A 6 -36.11 1.59 5.44
N LYS A 7 -36.61 0.61 6.19
CA LYS A 7 -35.73 -0.25 6.99
C LYS A 7 -34.91 -1.12 6.03
N LYS A 8 -33.72 -0.66 5.63
CA LYS A 8 -32.73 -1.51 4.95
C LYS A 8 -32.50 -2.72 5.86
N LYS A 9 -32.90 -3.92 5.42
CA LYS A 9 -32.63 -5.17 6.16
C LYS A 9 -31.10 -5.32 6.28
N PRO A 10 -30.55 -5.65 7.45
CA PRO A 10 -29.12 -5.92 7.57
C PRO A 10 -28.77 -7.09 6.65
N VAL A 11 -27.80 -6.88 5.76
CA VAL A 11 -27.31 -7.94 4.87
C VAL A 11 -26.60 -8.96 5.76
N LYS A 12 -27.17 -10.16 5.90
CA LYS A 12 -26.52 -11.28 6.58
C LYS A 12 -25.37 -11.80 5.72
N ILE A 13 -24.21 -11.16 5.81
CA ILE A 13 -22.97 -11.67 5.23
C ILE A 13 -22.52 -12.87 6.10
N ASN A 14 -22.35 -14.04 5.50
CA ASN A 14 -21.78 -15.20 6.19
C ASN A 14 -20.30 -14.90 6.53
N ALA A 15 -19.91 -15.14 7.79
CA ALA A 15 -18.55 -14.94 8.28
C ALA A 15 -17.50 -15.74 7.47
N GLU A 16 -17.84 -16.94 7.01
CA GLU A 16 -16.97 -17.75 6.14
C GLU A 16 -16.70 -17.01 4.81
N LYS A 17 -17.77 -16.56 4.13
CA LYS A 17 -17.68 -15.83 2.87
C LYS A 17 -16.88 -14.53 3.03
N LEU A 18 -17.06 -13.81 4.15
CA LEU A 18 -16.27 -12.63 4.46
C LEU A 18 -14.79 -12.97 4.66
N SER A 19 -14.48 -14.07 5.36
CA SER A 19 -13.09 -14.50 5.57
C SER A 19 -12.41 -14.92 4.27
N THR A 20 -13.12 -15.62 3.36
CA THR A 20 -12.61 -15.92 2.02
C THR A 20 -12.37 -14.65 1.21
N THR A 21 -13.31 -13.69 1.21
CA THR A 21 -13.14 -12.41 0.48
C THR A 21 -11.92 -11.63 0.99
N ILE A 22 -11.72 -11.56 2.31
CA ILE A 22 -10.54 -10.90 2.91
C ILE A 22 -9.25 -11.65 2.56
N GLY A 23 -9.26 -12.98 2.60
CA GLY A 23 -8.13 -13.81 2.22
C GLY A 23 -7.69 -13.57 0.77
N ASN A 24 -8.65 -13.53 -0.16
CA ASN A 24 -8.36 -13.23 -1.56
C ASN A 24 -7.76 -11.83 -1.75
N ILE A 25 -8.36 -10.78 -1.17
CA ILE A 25 -7.85 -9.40 -1.31
C ILE A 25 -6.39 -9.28 -0.80
N VAL A 26 -6.07 -9.94 0.31
CA VAL A 26 -4.71 -9.93 0.87
C VAL A 26 -3.76 -10.80 0.05
N GLY A 27 -4.22 -11.94 -0.47
CA GLY A 27 -3.46 -12.81 -1.37
C GLY A 27 -3.09 -12.11 -2.69
N ASP A 28 -4.09 -11.55 -3.38
CA ASP A 28 -3.91 -10.82 -4.64
C ASP A 28 -2.92 -9.65 -4.47
N TYR A 29 -2.97 -8.94 -3.33
CA TYR A 29 -2.01 -7.87 -3.02
C TYR A 29 -0.62 -8.40 -2.65
N GLY A 30 -0.52 -9.57 -1.99
CA GLY A 30 0.75 -10.23 -1.71
C GLY A 30 1.47 -10.64 -3.00
N GLU A 31 0.78 -11.32 -3.91
CA GLU A 31 1.30 -11.71 -5.23
C GLU A 31 1.72 -10.48 -6.05
N PHE A 32 0.94 -9.39 -5.97
CA PHE A 32 1.30 -8.11 -6.58
C PHE A 32 2.61 -7.53 -6.02
N LEU A 33 2.84 -7.59 -4.69
CA LEU A 33 4.09 -7.10 -4.08
C LEU A 33 5.29 -8.00 -4.41
N GLU A 34 5.12 -9.32 -4.43
CA GLU A 34 6.18 -10.27 -4.81
C GLU A 34 6.64 -10.08 -6.25
N THR A 35 5.71 -9.72 -7.16
CA THR A 35 6.01 -9.43 -8.56
C THR A 35 6.52 -8.01 -8.81
N ASN A 36 6.39 -7.08 -7.84
CA ASN A 36 6.76 -5.66 -7.97
C ASN A 36 7.55 -5.18 -6.72
N PRO A 37 8.82 -5.60 -6.55
CA PRO A 37 9.57 -5.41 -5.30
C PRO A 37 10.02 -3.97 -4.96
N ASN A 38 9.80 -2.99 -5.85
CA ASN A 38 10.35 -1.63 -5.70
C ASN A 38 9.51 -0.73 -4.75
N VAL A 39 9.54 -1.03 -3.45
CA VAL A 39 8.84 -0.29 -2.37
C VAL A 39 9.30 1.16 -2.11
N LEU A 40 10.23 1.69 -2.92
CA LEU A 40 10.70 3.09 -2.86
C LEU A 40 10.20 3.96 -4.02
N GLU A 41 9.48 3.38 -4.97
CA GLU A 41 8.88 4.10 -6.09
C GLU A 41 7.48 4.54 -5.75
N ILE A 42 7.08 5.75 -6.19
CA ILE A 42 5.70 6.20 -6.07
C ILE A 42 4.97 5.78 -7.34
N VAL A 43 3.88 5.02 -7.21
CA VAL A 43 3.16 4.39 -8.34
C VAL A 43 1.69 4.81 -8.33
N ASP A 44 0.99 4.76 -9.46
CA ASP A 44 -0.44 5.11 -9.49
C ASP A 44 -1.31 4.03 -8.85
N VAL A 45 -2.29 4.43 -8.03
CA VAL A 45 -3.28 3.50 -7.43
C VAL A 45 -3.99 2.59 -8.43
N LYS A 46 -4.04 2.94 -9.72
CA LYS A 46 -4.59 2.10 -10.79
C LYS A 46 -3.89 0.75 -10.99
N VAL A 47 -2.64 0.59 -10.56
CA VAL A 47 -1.91 -0.69 -10.72
C VAL A 47 -2.29 -1.72 -9.65
N LEU A 48 -2.95 -1.30 -8.57
CA LEU A 48 -3.33 -2.19 -7.48
C LEU A 48 -4.43 -3.17 -7.93
N PRO A 49 -4.40 -4.44 -7.46
CA PRO A 49 -5.41 -5.44 -7.80
C PRO A 49 -6.80 -5.12 -7.23
N HIS A 50 -6.85 -4.33 -6.16
CA HIS A 50 -8.06 -3.82 -5.50
C HIS A 50 -7.87 -2.35 -5.13
N ASP A 51 -8.93 -1.64 -4.76
CA ASP A 51 -8.76 -0.26 -4.28
C ASP A 51 -7.97 -0.21 -2.95
N LYS A 52 -7.14 0.84 -2.81
CA LYS A 52 -6.22 1.02 -1.68
C LYS A 52 -6.89 0.91 -0.30
N GLU A 53 -8.13 1.38 -0.16
CA GLU A 53 -8.84 1.37 1.12
C GLU A 53 -9.43 -0.01 1.44
N THR A 54 -9.88 -0.76 0.43
CA THR A 54 -10.28 -2.17 0.56
C THR A 54 -9.11 -3.04 0.97
N ILE A 55 -7.94 -2.90 0.34
CA ILE A 55 -6.72 -3.65 0.71
C ILE A 55 -6.32 -3.32 2.16
N LEU A 56 -6.21 -2.04 2.50
CA LEU A 56 -5.85 -1.61 3.86
C LEU A 56 -6.84 -2.13 4.91
N THR A 57 -8.14 -2.14 4.59
CA THR A 57 -9.17 -2.67 5.50
C THR A 57 -9.04 -4.18 5.66
N ALA A 58 -8.79 -4.93 4.57
CA ALA A 58 -8.55 -6.37 4.63
C ALA A 58 -7.30 -6.71 5.47
N LEU A 59 -6.19 -6.00 5.26
CA LEU A 59 -4.96 -6.12 6.04
C LEU A 59 -5.19 -5.81 7.52
N CYS A 60 -5.89 -4.71 7.86
CA CYS A 60 -6.25 -4.41 9.25
C CYS A 60 -7.07 -5.55 9.89
N VAL A 61 -8.02 -6.17 9.18
CA VAL A 61 -8.77 -7.32 9.71
C VAL A 61 -7.86 -8.52 9.94
N VAL A 62 -6.96 -8.85 9.01
CA VAL A 62 -6.00 -9.95 9.20
C VAL A 62 -5.08 -9.66 10.39
N ILE A 63 -4.59 -8.44 10.56
CA ILE A 63 -3.79 -8.02 11.72
C ILE A 63 -4.58 -8.16 13.04
N THR A 64 -5.90 -7.90 13.06
CA THR A 64 -6.71 -8.12 14.28
C THR A 64 -7.01 -9.59 14.60
N LYS A 65 -6.89 -10.51 13.64
CA LYS A 65 -7.27 -11.92 13.86
C LYS A 65 -6.34 -12.60 14.86
N GLN A 66 -6.90 -13.51 15.65
CA GLN A 66 -6.15 -14.45 16.47
C GLN A 66 -5.75 -15.68 15.63
N GLY A 67 -4.56 -16.24 15.87
CA GLY A 67 -4.11 -17.48 15.22
C GLY A 67 -3.01 -17.36 14.16
N GLY A 68 -2.25 -16.25 14.12
CA GLY A 68 -1.02 -16.11 13.35
C GLY A 68 0.20 -15.80 14.24
N THR A 69 1.40 -15.95 13.72
CA THR A 69 2.67 -15.59 14.39
C THR A 69 2.89 -14.08 14.46
N GLU A 70 3.78 -13.62 15.35
CA GLU A 70 4.22 -12.21 15.37
C GLU A 70 4.83 -11.81 14.02
N GLN A 71 5.65 -12.69 13.43
CA GLN A 71 6.33 -12.44 12.15
C GLN A 71 5.35 -12.27 10.97
N GLU A 72 4.34 -13.13 10.84
CA GLU A 72 3.29 -12.95 9.83
C GLU A 72 2.56 -11.61 10.03
N ARG A 73 2.31 -11.21 11.28
CA ARG A 73 1.66 -9.94 11.60
C ARG A 73 2.55 -8.74 11.27
N GLU A 74 3.86 -8.83 11.47
CA GLU A 74 4.85 -7.83 11.03
C GLU A 74 4.95 -7.72 9.51
N HIS A 75 4.82 -8.84 8.78
CA HIS A 75 4.71 -8.82 7.31
C HIS A 75 3.45 -8.07 6.85
N PHE A 76 2.27 -8.33 7.44
CA PHE A 76 1.04 -7.61 7.10
C PHE A 76 1.10 -6.11 7.49
N ILE A 77 1.76 -5.76 8.60
CA ILE A 77 2.04 -4.36 8.97
C ILE A 77 2.89 -3.68 7.90
N SER A 78 3.95 -4.35 7.44
CA SER A 78 4.87 -3.82 6.42
C SER A 78 4.20 -3.67 5.06
N ALA A 79 3.41 -4.67 4.63
CA ALA A 79 2.60 -4.61 3.42
C ALA A 79 1.55 -3.48 3.48
N ALA A 80 0.93 -3.26 4.64
CA ALA A 80 0.00 -2.15 4.81
C ALA A 80 0.70 -0.79 4.66
N LEU A 81 1.89 -0.61 5.25
CA LEU A 81 2.67 0.63 5.11
C LEU A 81 3.12 0.89 3.67
N ALA A 82 3.43 -0.17 2.90
CA ALA A 82 3.77 -0.06 1.48
C ALA A 82 2.65 0.56 0.63
N LEU A 83 1.37 0.44 1.03
CA LEU A 83 0.24 1.11 0.36
C LEU A 83 0.39 2.64 0.28
N ALA A 84 1.20 3.26 1.14
CA ALA A 84 1.44 4.70 1.08
C ALA A 84 2.15 5.16 -0.20
N GLN A 85 2.89 4.27 -0.87
CA GLN A 85 3.55 4.58 -2.14
C GLN A 85 2.59 4.69 -3.33
N PHE A 86 1.36 4.18 -3.18
CA PHE A 86 0.38 4.17 -4.26
C PHE A 86 -0.46 5.44 -4.20
N GLN A 87 -0.18 6.39 -5.09
CA GLN A 87 -0.80 7.72 -5.09
C GLN A 87 -1.65 7.97 -6.35
N LYS A 88 -2.72 8.75 -6.22
CA LYS A 88 -3.64 8.97 -7.35
C LYS A 88 -3.13 10.07 -8.27
N GLY A 89 -3.06 9.78 -9.58
CA GLY A 89 -2.69 10.74 -10.60
C GLY A 89 -1.18 10.81 -10.86
N VAL A 90 -0.45 9.75 -10.50
CA VAL A 90 0.98 9.57 -10.81
C VAL A 90 1.15 9.26 -12.31
N GLY A 91 0.25 8.46 -12.90
CA GLY A 91 0.29 8.07 -14.31
C GLY A 91 0.71 6.63 -14.54
N GLU A 92 1.21 6.33 -15.74
CA GLU A 92 1.56 4.96 -16.17
C GLU A 92 3.01 4.57 -15.84
N HIS A 93 3.82 5.50 -15.34
CA HIS A 93 5.23 5.29 -15.04
C HIS A 93 5.49 5.57 -13.55
N PRO A 94 6.20 4.67 -12.84
CA PRO A 94 6.66 4.92 -11.48
C PRO A 94 7.54 6.18 -11.39
N LEU A 95 7.45 6.88 -10.26
CA LEU A 95 8.35 7.97 -9.93
C LEU A 95 9.44 7.46 -9.00
N HIS A 96 10.68 7.54 -9.45
CA HIS A 96 11.85 7.10 -8.69
C HIS A 96 12.41 8.25 -7.83
N PRO A 97 13.00 8.00 -6.64
CA PRO A 97 13.49 9.05 -5.74
C PRO A 97 14.57 9.98 -6.32
N LEU A 98 15.31 9.50 -7.33
CA LEU A 98 16.34 10.26 -8.06
C LEU A 98 15.81 10.87 -9.38
N GLY A 99 14.51 10.77 -9.64
CA GLY A 99 13.91 11.15 -10.93
C GLY A 99 14.21 10.20 -12.09
N VAL A 100 15.10 9.22 -11.92
CA VAL A 100 15.52 8.26 -12.96
C VAL A 100 15.43 6.82 -12.46
N ASP A 101 15.05 5.91 -13.35
CA ASP A 101 15.09 4.48 -13.11
C ASP A 101 16.53 3.97 -13.20
N ILE A 102 17.22 3.91 -12.06
CA ILE A 102 18.60 3.46 -11.99
C ILE A 102 18.77 1.96 -12.32
N THR A 103 17.69 1.15 -12.31
CA THR A 103 17.78 -0.29 -12.61
C THR A 103 18.06 -0.58 -14.08
N LYS A 104 17.76 0.39 -14.96
CA LYS A 104 18.06 0.33 -16.40
C LYS A 104 19.55 0.59 -16.73
N PHE A 105 20.40 0.84 -15.72
CA PHE A 105 21.78 1.24 -15.91
C PHE A 105 22.73 0.36 -15.09
N ASN A 106 23.89 0.00 -15.65
CA ASN A 106 24.94 -0.66 -14.89
C ASN A 106 25.71 0.37 -14.05
N ILE A 107 25.11 0.78 -12.93
CA ILE A 107 25.65 1.82 -12.04
C ILE A 107 27.06 1.50 -11.50
N ASN A 108 27.45 0.23 -11.47
CA ASN A 108 28.78 -0.20 -11.02
C ASN A 108 29.89 0.07 -12.06
N GLU A 109 29.52 0.27 -13.32
CA GLU A 109 30.43 0.60 -14.43
C GLU A 109 30.41 2.09 -14.80
N MET A 110 29.56 2.88 -14.14
CA MET A 110 29.49 4.33 -14.35
C MET A 110 30.43 5.08 -13.40
N SER A 111 31.12 6.10 -13.91
CA SER A 111 31.81 7.06 -13.05
C SER A 111 30.81 7.92 -12.29
N PRO A 112 31.19 8.49 -11.12
CA PRO A 112 30.32 9.39 -10.35
C PRO A 112 29.80 10.58 -11.16
N GLU A 113 30.61 11.11 -12.09
CA GLU A 113 30.25 12.23 -12.95
C GLU A 113 29.15 11.86 -13.94
N ASN A 114 29.20 10.63 -14.49
CA ASN A 114 28.17 10.13 -15.40
C ASN A 114 26.84 9.85 -14.66
N LEU A 115 26.91 9.35 -13.42
CA LEU A 115 25.73 9.20 -12.56
C LEU A 115 25.11 10.56 -12.21
N LEU A 116 25.93 11.56 -11.87
CA LEU A 116 25.47 12.92 -11.61
C LEU A 116 24.85 13.56 -12.87
N ALA A 117 25.46 13.38 -14.05
CA ALA A 117 24.92 13.88 -15.31
C ALA A 117 23.58 13.22 -15.68
N LEU A 118 23.42 11.91 -15.42
CA LEU A 118 22.16 11.19 -15.64
C LEU A 118 21.02 11.75 -14.76
N VAL A 119 21.29 11.96 -13.47
CA VAL A 119 20.30 12.54 -12.53
C VAL A 119 19.99 14.00 -12.87
N ALA A 120 21.01 14.81 -13.14
CA ALA A 120 20.85 16.22 -13.54
C ALA A 120 20.15 16.40 -14.89
N GLY A 121 20.21 15.38 -15.76
CA GLY A 121 19.53 15.36 -17.06
C GLY A 121 18.01 15.15 -16.98
N ASN A 122 17.44 14.76 -15.83
CA ASN A 122 16.00 14.55 -15.66
C ASN A 122 15.40 15.28 -14.44
N PRO A 123 15.47 16.63 -14.38
CA PRO A 123 14.97 17.39 -13.24
C PRO A 123 13.45 17.22 -13.04
N SER A 124 12.68 17.09 -14.13
CA SER A 124 11.22 16.93 -14.09
C SER A 124 10.76 15.62 -13.45
N GLY A 125 11.57 14.55 -13.52
CA GLY A 125 11.31 13.30 -12.79
C GLY A 125 11.43 13.51 -11.27
N LYS A 126 12.46 14.26 -10.84
CA LYS A 126 12.69 14.57 -9.43
C LYS A 126 11.64 15.53 -8.86
N GLU A 127 11.26 16.56 -9.62
CA GLU A 127 10.18 17.50 -9.28
C GLU A 127 8.83 16.78 -9.12
N GLN A 128 8.52 15.81 -10.00
CA GLN A 128 7.32 15.00 -9.86
C GLN A 128 7.35 14.13 -8.59
N TYR A 129 8.46 13.45 -8.31
CA TYR A 129 8.62 12.67 -7.08
C TYR A 129 8.42 13.56 -5.83
N ASP A 130 9.08 14.72 -5.78
CA ASP A 130 8.99 15.66 -4.65
C ASP A 130 7.57 16.24 -4.46
N ARG A 131 6.79 16.38 -5.54
CA ARG A 131 5.38 16.77 -5.46
C ARG A 131 4.50 15.72 -4.79
N PHE A 132 4.78 14.43 -5.00
CA PHE A 132 4.01 13.33 -4.38
C PHE A 132 4.52 12.92 -3.01
N LYS A 133 5.79 13.15 -2.70
CA LYS A 133 6.41 12.78 -1.41
C LYS A 133 5.60 13.24 -0.16
N PRO A 134 5.07 14.47 -0.05
CA PRO A 134 4.24 14.86 1.10
C PRO A 134 2.92 14.08 1.22
N LEU A 135 2.38 13.58 0.11
CA LEU A 135 1.18 12.74 0.09
C LEU A 135 1.50 11.33 0.61
N VAL A 136 2.66 10.77 0.21
CA VAL A 136 3.19 9.52 0.75
C VAL A 136 3.43 9.65 2.25
N GLU A 137 4.09 10.71 2.72
CA GLU A 137 4.35 10.94 4.15
C GLU A 137 3.04 11.07 4.96
N ALA A 138 2.04 11.76 4.42
CA ALA A 138 0.71 11.85 5.04
C ALA A 138 -0.01 10.48 5.08
N ASP A 139 0.09 9.68 4.01
CA ASP A 139 -0.46 8.33 4.00
C ASP A 139 0.28 7.38 4.95
N ILE A 140 1.63 7.40 5.02
CA ILE A 140 2.40 6.60 5.99
C ILE A 140 1.87 6.83 7.41
N LYS A 141 1.65 8.10 7.77
CA LYS A 141 1.08 8.45 9.08
C LYS A 141 -0.35 7.89 9.26
N ARG A 142 -1.26 8.18 8.31
CA ARG A 142 -2.68 7.75 8.36
C ARG A 142 -2.83 6.23 8.42
N ILE A 143 -2.05 5.52 7.61
CA ILE A 143 -2.02 4.06 7.53
C ILE A 143 -1.41 3.49 8.82
N GLY A 144 -0.28 4.03 9.26
CA GLY A 144 0.39 3.65 10.51
C GLY A 144 -0.51 3.78 11.74
N GLU A 145 -1.30 4.85 11.84
CA GLU A 145 -2.31 5.03 12.90
C GLU A 145 -3.36 3.91 12.89
N ARG A 146 -3.92 3.56 11.72
CA ARG A 146 -4.91 2.47 11.58
C ARG A 146 -4.31 1.10 11.91
N VAL A 147 -3.10 0.84 11.42
CA VAL A 147 -2.38 -0.42 11.62
C VAL A 147 -1.96 -0.59 13.09
N HIS A 148 -1.56 0.49 13.76
CA HIS A 148 -1.28 0.49 15.19
C HIS A 148 -2.52 0.16 16.04
N LEU A 149 -3.69 0.73 15.69
CA LEU A 149 -4.96 0.40 16.36
C LEU A 149 -5.35 -1.07 16.14
N ALA A 150 -5.19 -1.61 14.93
CA ALA A 150 -5.44 -3.02 14.63
C ALA A 150 -4.52 -3.96 15.44
N ASN A 151 -3.21 -3.66 15.48
CA ASN A 151 -2.23 -4.45 16.24
C ASN A 151 -2.46 -4.36 17.76
N ARG A 152 -2.93 -3.21 18.27
CA ARG A 152 -3.32 -3.07 19.68
C ARG A 152 -4.53 -3.94 20.01
N ALA A 153 -5.59 -3.89 19.19
CA ALA A 153 -6.80 -4.69 19.40
C ALA A 153 -6.51 -6.21 19.36
N HIS A 154 -5.57 -6.65 18.52
CA HIS A 154 -5.05 -8.02 18.55
C HIS A 154 -4.45 -8.36 19.93
N ARG A 155 -3.47 -7.56 20.40
CA ARG A 155 -2.77 -7.80 21.68
C ARG A 155 -3.70 -7.76 22.88
N GLU A 156 -4.66 -6.85 22.92
CA GLU A 156 -5.69 -6.76 23.97
C GLU A 156 -6.63 -7.98 24.00
N ALA A 157 -6.83 -8.65 22.86
CA ALA A 157 -7.66 -9.86 22.75
C ALA A 157 -6.88 -11.18 22.93
N SER A 158 -5.56 -11.12 23.12
CA SER A 158 -4.69 -12.28 23.41
C SER A 158 -4.35 -12.43 24.90
N HIS A 159 -4.94 -11.59 25.77
CA HIS A 159 -4.78 -11.56 27.22
C HIS A 159 -6.07 -11.93 27.95
#